data_AF-A0A855LNC1-F1
#
_entry.id   AF-A0A855LNC1-F1
#
_cell.length_a   1.000
_cell.length_b   1.000
_cell.length_c   1.000
_cell.angle_alpha   90.00
_cell.angle_beta   90.00
_cell.angle_gamma   90.00
#
_symmetry.space_group_name_H-M   'P 1'
#
loop_
_entity.id
_entity.type
_entity.pdbx_description
1 polymer ?
#
loop_
_entity_poly.entity_id
_entity_poly.type
_entity_poly.pdbx_seq_one_letter_code
_entity_poly.pdbx_strand_id
1 'polypeptide(L)'
;MTKADEIWFVLTFGGVFFGLAFISVVGQVYLALFRKEAIFRFLSNSQGVSVRKPLSGGVLGAYFMLACIGSYLLLPSRAIKGGALDGSDLLNFPKGLLRLIRFVYLSAFGSFVVMVVFLLVTNFMGWIE
;
A
#
# COMPACT_ATOMS: atom_id res chain seq x y z
N MET A 1 -3.40 36.17 11.54
CA MET A 1 -2.93 35.27 10.46
C MET A 1 -3.71 33.97 10.55
N THR A 2 -5.02 33.97 10.25
CA THR A 2 -5.91 32.99 10.91
C THR A 2 -7.03 32.42 10.04
N LYS A 3 -7.03 32.58 8.72
CA LYS A 3 -8.00 31.87 7.84
C LYS A 3 -7.38 31.46 6.52
N ALA A 4 -6.61 32.35 5.88
CA ALA A 4 -5.94 32.05 4.63
C ALA A 4 -4.92 30.91 4.80
N ASP A 5 -4.10 30.96 5.85
CA ASP A 5 -3.06 29.96 6.12
C ASP A 5 -3.67 28.58 6.46
N GLU A 6 -4.79 28.56 7.19
CA GLU A 6 -5.60 27.37 7.46
C GLU A 6 -6.18 26.77 6.17
N ILE A 7 -6.78 27.60 5.32
CA ILE A 7 -7.36 27.16 4.04
C ILE A 7 -6.27 26.58 3.15
N TRP A 8 -5.12 27.26 3.01
CA TRP A 8 -3.98 26.76 2.23
C TRP A 8 -3.40 25.48 2.78
N PHE A 9 -3.30 25.34 4.10
CA PHE A 9 -2.87 24.12 4.76
C PHE A 9 -3.82 22.95 4.44
N VAL A 10 -5.13 23.13 4.64
CA VAL A 10 -6.13 22.09 4.38
C VAL A 10 -6.17 21.71 2.90
N LEU A 11 -6.10 22.68 1.98
CA LEU A 11 -6.05 22.41 0.54
C LEU A 11 -4.81 21.63 0.14
N THR A 12 -3.64 22.01 0.67
CA THR A 12 -2.37 21.37 0.32
C THR A 12 -2.29 19.96 0.90
N PHE A 13 -2.50 19.81 2.21
CA PHE A 13 -2.44 18.50 2.88
C PHE A 13 -3.59 17.59 2.45
N GLY A 14 -4.80 18.12 2.31
CA GLY A 14 -5.94 17.40 1.79
C GLY A 14 -5.71 16.95 0.34
N GLY A 15 -5.22 17.85 -0.52
CA GLY A 15 -4.89 17.51 -1.92
C GLY A 15 -3.84 16.40 -2.02
N VAL A 16 -2.77 16.49 -1.23
CA VAL A 16 -1.73 15.43 -1.16
C VAL A 16 -2.31 14.12 -0.63
N PHE A 17 -3.12 14.17 0.43
CA PHE A 17 -3.78 13.00 1.00
C PHE A 17 -4.67 12.29 -0.03
N PHE A 18 -5.59 13.02 -0.67
CA PHE A 18 -6.51 12.49 -1.67
C PHE A 18 -5.77 12.00 -2.91
N GLY A 19 -4.72 12.71 -3.37
CA GLY A 19 -3.91 12.30 -4.50
C GLY A 19 -3.18 10.98 -4.24
N LEU A 20 -2.51 10.84 -3.09
CA LEU A 20 -1.83 9.61 -2.70
C LEU A 20 -2.81 8.45 -2.46
N ALA A 21 -3.95 8.74 -1.82
CA ALA A 21 -5.02 7.76 -1.61
C ALA A 21 -5.58 7.27 -2.94
N PHE A 22 -5.89 8.16 -3.88
CA PHE A 22 -6.41 7.81 -5.20
C PHE A 22 -5.43 6.92 -5.98
N ILE A 23 -4.14 7.29 -6.01
CA ILE A 23 -3.09 6.47 -6.65
C ILE A 23 -3.03 5.09 -6.01
N SER A 24 -3.14 5.01 -4.68
CA SER A 24 -3.10 3.73 -3.97
C SER A 24 -4.30 2.84 -4.31
N VAL A 25 -5.52 3.38 -4.29
CA VAL A 25 -6.75 2.65 -4.58
C VAL A 25 -6.76 2.17 -6.03
N VAL A 26 -6.51 3.06 -6.99
CA VAL A 26 -6.48 2.71 -8.42
C VAL A 26 -5.37 1.69 -8.70
N GLY A 27 -4.19 1.90 -8.13
CA GLY A 27 -3.07 0.96 -8.26
C GLY A 27 -3.40 -0.42 -7.69
N GLN A 28 -4.09 -0.49 -6.57
CA GLN A 28 -4.46 -1.74 -5.93
C GLN A 28 -5.58 -2.47 -6.70
N VAL A 29 -6.55 -1.74 -7.24
CA VAL A 29 -7.58 -2.29 -8.15
C VAL A 29 -6.93 -2.81 -9.43
N TYR A 30 -6.00 -2.06 -10.03
CA TYR A 30 -5.25 -2.48 -11.21
C TYR A 30 -4.47 -3.78 -10.94
N LEU A 31 -3.78 -3.86 -9.80
CA LEU A 31 -3.07 -5.06 -9.39
C LEU A 31 -4.02 -6.25 -9.17
N ALA A 32 -5.17 -6.01 -8.53
CA ALA A 32 -6.18 -7.03 -8.26
C ALA A 32 -6.84 -7.59 -9.52
N LEU A 33 -7.14 -6.75 -10.50
CA LEU A 33 -7.84 -7.17 -11.71
C LEU A 33 -6.88 -7.76 -12.76
N PHE A 34 -5.75 -7.10 -13.02
CA PHE A 34 -4.91 -7.41 -14.18
C PHE A 34 -3.61 -8.14 -13.85
N ARG A 35 -3.12 -8.06 -12.61
CA ARG A 35 -1.79 -8.60 -12.25
C ARG A 35 -1.80 -9.65 -11.15
N LYS A 36 -2.96 -9.96 -10.55
CA LYS A 36 -3.08 -10.95 -9.46
C LYS A 36 -2.48 -12.31 -9.82
N GLU A 37 -2.76 -12.81 -11.02
CA GLU A 37 -2.33 -14.15 -11.46
C GLU A 37 -0.83 -14.19 -11.71
N ALA A 38 -0.27 -13.12 -12.29
CA ALA A 38 1.17 -12.98 -12.47
C ALA A 38 1.89 -12.97 -11.11
N ILE A 39 1.37 -12.20 -10.14
CA ILE A 39 1.93 -12.14 -8.79
C ILE A 39 1.92 -13.53 -8.13
N PHE A 40 0.81 -14.28 -8.23
CA PHE A 40 0.74 -15.64 -7.71
C PHE A 40 1.69 -16.61 -8.39
N ARG A 41 1.87 -16.47 -9.70
CA ARG A 41 2.77 -17.34 -10.46
C ARG A 41 4.23 -17.14 -10.06
N PHE A 42 4.65 -15.91 -9.78
CA PHE A 42 6.03 -15.63 -9.35
C PHE A 42 6.26 -15.88 -7.86
N LEU A 43 5.21 -15.97 -7.06
CA LEU A 43 5.28 -16.19 -5.60
C LEU A 43 4.70 -17.56 -5.19
N SER A 44 4.70 -18.53 -6.10
CA SER A 44 4.03 -19.82 -5.88
C SER A 44 4.72 -20.69 -4.84
N ASN A 45 6.03 -20.54 -4.62
CA ASN A 45 6.77 -21.30 -3.61
C ASN A 45 6.69 -20.63 -2.22
N SER A 46 6.30 -19.36 -2.16
CA SER A 46 6.17 -18.60 -0.92
C SER A 46 4.95 -19.04 -0.11
N GLN A 47 5.16 -19.68 1.04
CA GLN A 47 4.10 -20.21 1.90
C GLN A 47 3.06 -19.14 2.31
N GLY A 48 3.51 -17.90 2.59
CA GLY A 48 2.63 -16.80 2.99
C GLY A 48 1.63 -16.38 1.91
N VAL A 49 1.92 -16.68 0.64
CA VAL A 49 1.05 -16.39 -0.51
C VAL A 49 0.15 -17.59 -0.79
N SER A 50 0.68 -18.81 -0.73
CA SER A 50 -0.05 -20.05 -0.99
C SER A 50 -1.15 -20.31 0.05
N VAL A 51 -0.90 -20.03 1.33
CA VAL A 51 -1.92 -20.15 2.40
C VAL A 51 -3.08 -19.18 2.20
N ARG A 52 -2.82 -18.03 1.57
CA ARG A 52 -3.84 -16.99 1.39
C ARG A 52 -4.57 -17.09 0.05
N LYS A 53 -4.09 -17.90 -0.89
CA LYS A 53 -4.71 -18.11 -2.22
C LYS A 53 -6.22 -18.39 -2.17
N PRO A 54 -6.76 -19.21 -1.23
CA PRO A 54 -8.21 -19.41 -1.13
C PRO A 54 -8.99 -18.16 -0.66
N LEU A 55 -8.34 -17.20 0.01
CA LEU A 55 -8.95 -15.91 0.41
C LEU A 55 -9.05 -14.91 -0.75
N SER A 56 -8.54 -15.22 -1.94
CA SER A 56 -8.66 -14.36 -3.13
C SER A 56 -10.06 -14.32 -3.75
N GLY A 57 -11.05 -14.99 -3.14
CA GLY A 57 -12.44 -14.99 -3.58
C GLY A 57 -13.06 -13.59 -3.53
N GLY A 58 -13.58 -13.12 -4.67
CA GLY A 58 -14.22 -11.80 -4.79
C GLY A 58 -13.23 -10.62 -4.79
N VAL A 59 -13.75 -9.42 -5.06
CA VAL A 59 -12.92 -8.21 -5.22
C VAL A 59 -12.30 -7.78 -3.89
N LEU A 60 -13.07 -7.83 -2.80
CA LEU A 60 -12.58 -7.47 -1.46
C LEU A 60 -11.57 -8.47 -0.90
N GLY A 61 -11.78 -9.78 -1.13
CA GLY A 61 -10.84 -10.83 -0.72
C GLY A 61 -9.50 -10.71 -1.47
N ALA A 62 -9.56 -10.50 -2.78
CA ALA A 62 -8.37 -10.23 -3.60
C ALA A 62 -7.64 -8.96 -3.15
N TYR A 63 -8.37 -7.89 -2.80
CA TYR A 63 -7.81 -6.65 -2.28
C TYR A 63 -7.03 -6.87 -0.97
N PHE A 64 -7.67 -7.51 0.02
CA PHE A 64 -7.05 -7.75 1.33
C PHE A 64 -5.85 -8.69 1.21
N MET A 65 -5.97 -9.74 0.41
CA MET A 65 -4.88 -10.66 0.15
C MET A 65 -3.69 -9.95 -0.50
N LEU A 66 -3.94 -9.13 -1.53
CA LEU A 66 -2.88 -8.34 -2.17
C LEU A 66 -2.25 -7.35 -1.19
N ALA A 67 -3.03 -6.74 -0.29
CA ALA A 67 -2.49 -5.86 0.74
C ALA A 67 -1.46 -6.57 1.62
N CYS A 68 -1.76 -7.80 2.04
CA CYS A 68 -0.83 -8.62 2.80
C CYS A 68 0.41 -9.05 2.00
N ILE A 69 0.26 -9.36 0.71
CA ILE A 69 1.42 -9.67 -0.16
C ILE A 69 2.26 -8.42 -0.38
N GLY A 70 1.62 -7.27 -0.56
CA GLY A 70 2.25 -5.98 -0.71
C GLY A 70 3.15 -5.62 0.47
N SER A 71 2.69 -5.90 1.70
CA SER A 71 3.50 -5.67 2.90
C SER A 71 4.73 -6.58 2.95
N TYR A 72 4.63 -7.84 2.50
CA TYR A 72 5.78 -8.73 2.37
C TYR A 72 6.80 -8.20 1.35
N LEU A 73 6.33 -7.64 0.23
CA LEU A 73 7.19 -7.09 -0.84
C LEU A 73 7.80 -5.72 -0.50
N LEU A 74 7.15 -4.94 0.37
CA LEU A 74 7.69 -3.73 0.97
C LEU A 74 8.81 -4.03 1.96
N LEU A 75 8.64 -5.06 2.78
CA LEU A 75 9.60 -5.47 3.82
C LEU A 75 10.11 -6.90 3.59
N PRO A 76 10.79 -7.16 2.46
CA PRO A 76 11.17 -8.51 2.06
C PRO A 76 12.07 -9.19 3.08
N SER A 77 13.00 -8.44 3.70
CA SER A 77 13.90 -8.99 4.72
C SER A 77 13.17 -9.51 5.96
N ARG A 78 12.04 -8.90 6.34
CA ARG A 78 11.21 -9.40 7.44
C ARG A 78 10.39 -10.61 7.00
N ALA A 79 9.84 -10.58 5.79
CA ALA A 79 9.04 -11.68 5.26
C ALA A 79 9.86 -12.96 5.02
N ILE A 80 11.11 -12.82 4.57
CA ILE A 80 12.05 -13.94 4.39
C ILE A 80 12.43 -14.53 5.76
N LYS A 81 12.78 -13.68 6.74
CA LYS A 81 13.09 -14.14 8.11
C LYS A 81 11.92 -14.86 8.77
N GLY A 82 10.69 -14.44 8.47
CA GLY A 82 9.47 -15.08 8.98
C GLY A 82 9.00 -16.31 8.18
N GLY A 83 9.73 -16.73 7.14
CA GLY A 83 9.34 -17.86 6.27
C GLY A 83 8.12 -17.60 5.38
N ALA A 84 7.59 -16.37 5.36
CA ALA A 84 6.41 -16.00 4.60
C ALA A 84 6.70 -15.79 3.10
N LEU A 85 7.94 -15.43 2.77
CA LEU A 85 8.41 -15.14 1.42
C LEU A 85 9.68 -15.93 1.14
N ASP A 86 9.74 -16.63 0.01
CA ASP A 86 10.97 -17.28 -0.42
C ASP A 86 11.91 -16.27 -1.10
N GLY A 87 13.21 -16.35 -0.78
CA GLY A 87 14.23 -15.49 -1.37
C GLY A 87 14.41 -15.74 -2.86
N SER A 88 14.23 -16.99 -3.31
CA SER A 88 14.37 -17.37 -4.72
C SER A 88 13.25 -16.77 -5.60
N ASP A 89 12.02 -16.82 -5.12
CA ASP A 89 10.84 -16.19 -5.74
C ASP A 89 11.03 -14.67 -5.84
N LEU A 90 11.57 -14.03 -4.81
CA LEU A 90 11.82 -12.59 -4.81
C LEU A 90 12.90 -12.17 -5.82
N LEU A 91 13.97 -12.97 -5.97
CA LEU A 91 15.04 -12.69 -6.92
C LEU A 91 14.57 -12.80 -8.37
N ASN A 92 13.68 -13.75 -8.67
CA ASN A 92 13.11 -13.97 -9.99
C ASN A 92 11.91 -13.04 -10.29
N PHE A 93 11.47 -12.25 -9.31
CA PHE A 93 10.30 -11.40 -9.47
C PHE A 93 10.58 -10.24 -10.45
N PRO A 94 9.67 -9.94 -11.39
CA PRO A 94 9.87 -8.88 -12.36
C PRO A 94 10.05 -7.52 -11.67
N LYS A 95 11.23 -6.91 -11.84
CA LYS A 95 11.61 -5.64 -11.20
C LYS A 95 10.65 -4.48 -11.48
N GLY A 96 10.01 -4.48 -12.67
CA GLY A 96 8.98 -3.50 -13.02
C GLY A 96 7.72 -3.64 -12.17
N LEU A 97 7.25 -4.88 -11.99
CA LEU A 97 6.09 -5.16 -11.16
C LEU A 97 6.39 -4.92 -9.68
N LEU A 98 7.61 -5.27 -9.22
CA LEU A 98 8.03 -5.01 -7.84
C LEU A 98 8.02 -3.51 -7.52
N ARG A 99 8.55 -2.69 -8.44
CA ARG A 99 8.53 -1.23 -8.29
C ARG A 99 7.12 -0.67 -8.27
N LEU A 100 6.24 -1.17 -9.16
CA LEU A 100 4.85 -0.73 -9.20
C LEU A 100 4.12 -1.07 -7.91
N ILE A 101 4.26 -2.31 -7.41
CA ILE A 101 3.68 -2.74 -6.13
C ILE A 101 4.21 -1.85 -5.00
N ARG A 102 5.53 -1.68 -4.90
CA ARG A 102 6.13 -0.82 -3.88
C ARG A 102 5.63 0.61 -3.95
N PHE A 103 5.51 1.17 -5.15
CA PHE A 103 5.01 2.52 -5.33
C PHE A 103 3.56 2.68 -4.84
N VAL A 104 2.68 1.75 -5.19
CA VAL A 104 1.27 1.74 -4.75
C VAL A 104 1.15 1.61 -3.23
N TYR A 105 1.91 0.71 -2.60
CA TYR A 105 1.85 0.56 -1.15
C TYR A 105 2.59 1.67 -0.40
N LEU A 106 3.64 2.25 -0.99
CA LEU A 106 4.33 3.41 -0.44
C LEU A 106 3.44 4.66 -0.52
N SER A 107 2.64 4.82 -1.58
CA SER A 107 1.67 5.90 -1.67
C SER A 107 0.54 5.73 -0.65
N ALA A 108 0.08 4.49 -0.40
CA ALA A 108 -0.86 4.19 0.68
C ALA A 108 -0.28 4.56 2.06
N PHE A 109 0.96 4.13 2.33
CA PHE A 109 1.65 4.45 3.57
C PHE A 109 1.90 5.95 3.73
N GLY A 110 2.29 6.63 2.65
CA GLY A 110 2.45 8.08 2.61
C GLY A 110 1.15 8.82 2.91
N SER A 111 0.03 8.37 2.33
CA SER A 111 -1.30 8.92 2.63
C SER A 111 -1.64 8.78 4.12
N PHE A 112 -1.36 7.63 4.73
CA PHE A 112 -1.55 7.42 6.17
C PHE A 112 -0.68 8.37 7.01
N VAL A 113 0.60 8.52 6.68
CA VAL A 113 1.51 9.44 7.37
C VAL A 113 1.02 10.89 7.25
N VAL A 114 0.59 11.31 6.05
CA VAL A 114 0.05 12.67 5.82
C VAL A 114 -1.18 12.91 6.69
N MET A 115 -2.07 11.92 6.82
CA MET A 115 -3.25 12.02 7.70
C MET A 115 -2.84 12.17 9.17
N VAL A 116 -1.88 11.36 9.65
CA VAL A 116 -1.40 11.46 11.04
C VAL A 116 -0.77 12.82 11.32
N VAL A 117 0.08 13.32 10.41
CA VAL A 117 0.69 14.65 10.53
C VAL A 117 -0.38 15.73 10.52
N PHE A 118 -1.36 15.65 9.63
CA PHE A 118 -2.48 16.57 9.57
C PHE A 118 -3.20 16.63 10.92
N LEU A 119 -3.61 15.49 11.48
CA LEU A 119 -4.30 15.41 12.76
C LEU A 119 -3.48 15.98 13.92
N LEU A 120 -2.17 15.67 13.98
CA LEU A 120 -1.28 16.21 15.00
C LEU A 120 -1.19 17.73 14.89
N VAL A 121 -0.96 18.28 13.70
CA VAL A 121 -0.84 19.73 13.50
C VAL A 121 -2.14 20.45 13.83
N THR A 122 -3.29 19.93 13.38
CA THR A 122 -4.59 20.54 13.70
C THR A 122 -4.91 20.50 15.20
N ASN A 123 -4.48 19.45 15.90
CA ASN A 123 -4.64 19.33 17.35
C ASN A 123 -3.70 20.29 18.09
N PHE A 124 -2.42 20.37 17.72
CA PHE A 124 -1.45 21.29 18.31
C PHE A 124 -1.81 22.76 18.10
N MET A 125 -2.42 23.10 16.96
CA MET A 125 -2.85 24.47 16.63
C MET A 125 -4.22 24.82 17.24
N GLY A 126 -4.92 23.87 17.86
CA GLY A 126 -6.25 24.08 18.44
C GLY A 126 -7.33 24.37 17.39
N TRP A 127 -7.17 23.89 16.16
CA TRP A 127 -8.13 24.12 15.07
C TRP A 127 -9.36 23.19 15.13
N ILE A 128 -9.25 22.11 15.90
CA ILE A 128 -10.32 21.15 16.17
C ILE A 128 -10.61 21.27 17.67
N GLU A 129 -11.67 22.00 18.02
CA GLU A 129 -12.32 21.92 19.35
C GLU A 129 -13.19 20.66 19.46
#